data_AF-A0A0T6BC98-F1
#
_entry.id   AF-A0A0T6BC98-F1
#
_cell.length_a   1.000
_cell.length_b   1.000
_cell.length_c   1.000
_cell.angle_alpha   90.00
_cell.angle_beta   90.00
_cell.angle_gamma   90.00
#
_symmetry.space_group_name_H-M   'P 1'
#
loop_
_entity.id
_entity.type
_entity.pdbx_description
1 polymer ?
#
loop_
_entity_poly.entity_id
_entity_poly.type
_entity_poly.pdbx_seq_one_letter_code
_entity_poly.pdbx_strand_id
1 'polypeptide(L)'
;LTQLIERFDILKSKSMDGTTISRKNEAWHRIACLFNAHQETKVKRTPRQLKKLWNNMKHRKQIELRLKKHMEDLGEIDASEVKIEETPIVEFFDVGDGYRDQESILVQKLDEYTQQHQRELNAIRLNVAKEGLLKAKAETEKAQAEARKAAAEEELAVLKLKKFKETEFSS
;
A
#
# COMPACT_ATOMS: atom_id res chain seq x y z
N LEU A 1 -20.54 -12.96 -22.65
CA LEU A 1 -19.16 -13.32 -23.03
C LEU A 1 -18.57 -14.41 -22.12
N THR A 2 -18.56 -14.23 -20.79
CA THR A 2 -18.00 -15.21 -19.82
C THR A 2 -18.51 -16.63 -20.03
N GLN A 3 -19.84 -16.81 -20.13
CA GLN A 3 -20.47 -18.11 -20.38
C GLN A 3 -20.03 -18.77 -21.71
N LEU A 4 -19.72 -17.98 -22.74
CA LEU A 4 -19.23 -18.52 -24.01
C LEU A 4 -17.79 -19.02 -23.87
N ILE A 5 -16.94 -18.28 -23.13
CA ILE A 5 -15.54 -18.64 -22.91
C ILE A 5 -15.42 -19.91 -22.07
N GLU A 6 -16.28 -20.10 -21.07
CA GLU A 6 -16.28 -21.27 -20.19
C GLU A 6 -16.48 -22.60 -20.94
N ARG A 7 -17.14 -22.56 -22.10
CA ARG A 7 -17.39 -23.71 -22.98
C ARG A 7 -16.17 -24.15 -23.79
N PHE A 8 -15.08 -23.37 -23.82
CA PHE A 8 -13.87 -23.68 -24.58
C PHE A 8 -12.67 -23.92 -23.65
N ASP A 9 -12.44 -25.17 -23.26
CA ASP A 9 -11.35 -25.52 -22.32
C ASP A 9 -9.95 -25.20 -22.85
N ILE A 10 -9.78 -25.17 -24.18
CA ILE A 10 -8.52 -24.77 -24.81
C ILE A 10 -8.07 -23.35 -24.43
N LEU A 11 -9.02 -22.47 -24.07
CA LEU A 11 -8.73 -21.11 -23.61
C LEU A 11 -8.24 -21.05 -22.15
N LYS A 12 -8.45 -22.12 -21.37
CA LYS A 12 -7.96 -22.25 -19.98
C LYS A 12 -6.52 -22.79 -19.94
N SER A 13 -6.08 -23.48 -21.00
CA SER A 13 -4.73 -24.01 -21.11
C SER A 13 -3.67 -22.91 -21.08
N LYS A 14 -2.59 -23.11 -20.31
CA LYS A 14 -1.42 -22.23 -20.28
C LYS A 14 -0.41 -22.53 -21.41
N SER A 15 -0.61 -23.58 -22.19
CA SER A 15 0.34 -23.96 -23.24
C SER A 15 0.45 -22.89 -24.34
N MET A 16 1.67 -22.71 -24.83
CA MET A 16 2.07 -21.74 -25.85
C MET A 16 2.66 -22.39 -27.10
N ASP A 17 2.51 -23.71 -27.27
CA ASP A 17 2.91 -24.36 -28.51
C ASP A 17 2.08 -23.86 -29.69
N GLY A 18 2.67 -23.87 -30.89
CA GLY A 18 2.04 -23.33 -32.10
C GLY A 18 0.68 -23.96 -32.40
N THR A 19 0.50 -25.26 -32.10
CA THR A 19 -0.78 -25.94 -32.32
C THR A 19 -1.87 -25.46 -31.35
N THR A 20 -1.53 -25.27 -30.08
CA THR A 20 -2.43 -24.67 -29.09
C THR A 20 -2.78 -23.23 -29.43
N ILE A 21 -1.83 -22.42 -29.89
CA ILE A 21 -2.09 -21.03 -30.29
C ILE A 21 -3.12 -20.99 -31.43
N SER A 22 -2.94 -21.81 -32.48
CA SER A 22 -3.88 -21.90 -33.59
C SER A 22 -5.27 -22.35 -33.13
N ARG A 23 -5.37 -23.37 -32.27
CA ARG A 23 -6.65 -23.82 -31.70
C ARG A 23 -7.32 -22.77 -30.82
N LYS A 24 -6.55 -22.00 -30.05
CA LYS A 24 -7.06 -20.86 -29.26
C LYS A 24 -7.60 -19.76 -30.17
N ASN A 25 -6.91 -19.44 -31.26
CA ASN A 25 -7.38 -18.46 -32.24
C ASN A 25 -8.69 -18.91 -32.90
N GLU A 26 -8.78 -20.19 -33.28
CA GLU A 26 -10.02 -20.76 -33.81
C GLU A 26 -11.17 -20.70 -32.80
N ALA A 27 -10.91 -21.01 -31.52
CA ALA A 27 -11.90 -20.86 -30.47
C ALA A 27 -12.39 -19.41 -30.33
N TRP A 28 -11.50 -18.42 -30.41
CA TRP A 28 -11.88 -17.00 -30.41
C TRP A 28 -12.72 -16.61 -31.61
N HIS A 29 -12.44 -17.17 -32.80
CA HIS A 29 -13.30 -16.99 -33.97
C HIS A 29 -14.71 -17.54 -33.74
N ARG A 30 -14.82 -18.77 -33.22
CA ARG A 30 -16.12 -19.38 -32.89
C ARG A 30 -16.88 -18.55 -31.86
N ILE A 31 -16.20 -18.06 -30.82
CA ILE A 31 -16.81 -17.18 -29.81
C ILE A 31 -17.30 -15.88 -30.44
N ALA A 32 -16.54 -15.27 -31.35
CA ALA A 32 -16.98 -14.05 -32.04
C ALA A 32 -18.24 -14.30 -32.87
N CYS A 33 -18.31 -15.43 -33.59
CA CYS A 33 -19.52 -15.82 -34.32
C CYS A 33 -20.72 -15.99 -33.38
N LEU A 34 -20.57 -16.76 -32.29
CA LEU A 34 -21.65 -17.01 -31.32
C LEU A 34 -22.10 -15.73 -30.61
N PHE A 35 -21.14 -14.88 -30.21
CA PHE A 35 -21.42 -13.59 -29.58
C PHE A 35 -22.17 -12.67 -30.52
N ASN A 36 -21.75 -12.60 -31.79
CA ASN A 36 -22.39 -11.75 -32.79
C ASN A 36 -23.74 -12.30 -33.27
N ALA A 37 -23.98 -13.60 -33.17
CA ALA A 37 -25.25 -14.23 -33.49
C ALA A 37 -26.32 -14.03 -32.40
N HIS A 38 -25.93 -13.61 -31.20
CA HIS A 38 -26.86 -13.35 -30.10
C HIS A 38 -27.78 -12.15 -30.41
N GLN A 39 -29.08 -12.29 -30.12
CA GLN A 39 -30.12 -11.32 -30.51
C GLN A 39 -29.92 -9.92 -29.89
N GLU A 40 -29.36 -9.88 -28.68
CA GLU A 40 -29.09 -8.63 -27.96
C GLU A 40 -27.82 -7.89 -28.43
N THR A 41 -27.03 -8.50 -29.31
CA THR A 41 -25.76 -7.92 -29.76
C THR A 41 -26.01 -6.82 -30.79
N LYS A 42 -26.09 -5.57 -30.31
CA LYS A 42 -26.25 -4.37 -31.14
C LYS A 42 -25.03 -4.06 -32.02
N VAL A 43 -23.83 -4.36 -31.52
CA VAL A 43 -22.55 -4.05 -32.21
C VAL A 43 -21.76 -5.32 -32.41
N LYS A 44 -21.42 -5.61 -33.68
CA LYS A 44 -20.59 -6.77 -34.03
C LYS A 44 -19.17 -6.55 -33.54
N ARG A 45 -18.59 -7.58 -32.92
CA ARG A 45 -17.23 -7.54 -32.36
C ARG A 45 -16.32 -8.55 -33.05
N THR A 46 -15.07 -8.16 -33.25
CA THR A 46 -14.04 -9.05 -33.80
C THR A 46 -13.48 -9.97 -32.69
N PRO A 47 -12.88 -11.12 -33.06
CA PRO A 47 -12.23 -12.01 -32.09
C PRO A 47 -11.16 -11.29 -31.26
N ARG A 48 -10.42 -10.35 -31.88
CA ARG A 48 -9.41 -9.51 -31.22
C ARG A 48 -10.04 -8.63 -30.14
N GLN A 49 -11.16 -7.96 -30.44
CA GLN A 49 -11.87 -7.11 -29.49
C GLN A 49 -12.40 -7.91 -28.29
N LEU A 50 -12.98 -9.09 -28.54
CA LEU A 50 -13.48 -9.96 -27.47
C LEU A 50 -12.36 -10.53 -26.61
N LYS A 51 -11.22 -10.88 -27.21
CA LYS A 51 -10.02 -11.29 -26.48
C LYS A 51 -9.48 -10.17 -25.59
N LYS A 52 -9.43 -8.93 -26.10
CA LYS A 52 -9.02 -7.75 -25.33
C LYS A 52 -9.98 -7.50 -24.16
N LEU A 53 -11.29 -7.53 -24.42
CA LEU A 53 -12.32 -7.39 -23.37
C LEU A 53 -12.17 -8.45 -22.27
N TRP A 54 -11.98 -9.71 -22.62
CA TRP A 54 -11.77 -10.77 -21.65
C TRP A 54 -10.51 -10.59 -20.80
N ASN A 55 -9.40 -10.17 -21.42
CA ASN A 55 -8.18 -9.86 -20.70
C ASN A 55 -8.39 -8.70 -19.72
N ASN A 56 -9.09 -7.65 -20.15
CA ASN A 56 -9.45 -6.51 -19.29
C ASN A 56 -10.30 -6.95 -18.10
N MET A 57 -11.31 -7.81 -18.32
CA MET A 57 -12.14 -8.36 -17.23
C MET A 57 -11.30 -9.17 -16.22
N LYS A 58 -10.41 -10.03 -16.69
CA LYS A 58 -9.52 -10.81 -15.81
C LYS A 58 -8.56 -9.92 -15.04
N HIS A 59 -8.03 -8.89 -15.69
CA HIS A 59 -7.11 -7.96 -15.09
C HIS A 59 -7.78 -7.13 -13.98
N ARG A 60 -8.99 -6.60 -14.22
CA ARG A 60 -9.79 -5.91 -13.19
C ARG A 60 -10.00 -6.77 -11.95
N LYS A 61 -10.39 -8.04 -12.14
CA LYS A 61 -10.55 -9.00 -11.04
C LYS A 61 -9.25 -9.26 -10.27
N GLN A 62 -8.10 -9.24 -10.94
CA GLN A 62 -6.81 -9.38 -10.25
C GLN A 62 -6.44 -8.14 -9.43
N ILE A 63 -6.70 -6.93 -9.94
CA ILE A 63 -6.49 -5.69 -9.18
C ILE A 63 -7.35 -5.69 -7.93
N GLU A 64 -8.64 -6.00 -8.07
CA GLU A 64 -9.59 -6.08 -6.96
C GLU A 64 -9.10 -7.04 -5.86
N LEU A 65 -8.63 -8.23 -6.24
CA LEU A 65 -8.07 -9.21 -5.29
C LEU A 65 -6.80 -8.70 -4.61
N ARG A 66 -5.90 -8.01 -5.32
CA ARG A 66 -4.68 -7.45 -4.74
C ARG A 66 -5.00 -6.33 -3.76
N LEU A 67 -5.92 -5.44 -4.14
CA LEU A 67 -6.34 -4.33 -3.30
C LEU A 67 -7.02 -4.83 -2.04
N LYS A 68 -7.93 -5.80 -2.17
CA LYS A 68 -8.54 -6.48 -1.03
C LYS A 68 -7.51 -7.06 -0.07
N LYS A 69 -6.53 -7.80 -0.59
CA LYS A 69 -5.45 -8.35 0.22
C LYS A 69 -4.63 -7.27 0.92
N HIS A 70 -4.33 -6.17 0.22
CA HIS A 70 -3.55 -5.08 0.80
C HIS A 70 -4.29 -4.37 1.94
N MET A 71 -5.62 -4.21 1.81
CA MET A 71 -6.45 -3.64 2.88
C MET A 71 -6.58 -4.60 4.07
N GLU A 72 -6.70 -5.91 3.82
CA GLU A 72 -6.64 -6.93 4.87
C GLU A 72 -5.31 -6.86 5.65
N ASP A 73 -4.18 -6.67 4.96
CA ASP A 73 -2.85 -6.56 5.56
C ASP A 73 -2.65 -5.26 6.38
N LEU A 74 -3.35 -4.17 6.03
CA LEU A 74 -3.27 -2.87 6.72
C LEU A 74 -4.22 -2.75 7.92
N GLY A 75 -5.14 -3.70 8.12
CA GLY A 75 -6.04 -3.73 9.28
C GLY A 75 -7.12 -2.63 9.28
N GLU A 76 -7.31 -1.92 8.17
CA GLU A 76 -8.29 -0.85 8.03
C GLU A 76 -9.35 -1.21 6.97
N ILE A 77 -10.61 -1.19 7.43
CA ILE A 77 -11.87 -1.18 6.66
C ILE A 77 -12.34 -2.54 6.12
N ASP A 78 -13.64 -2.80 6.36
CA ASP A 78 -14.41 -3.89 5.80
C ASP A 78 -14.28 -3.90 4.26
N ALA A 79 -13.56 -4.90 3.74
CA ALA A 79 -13.27 -5.09 2.31
C ALA A 79 -14.53 -5.15 1.42
N SER A 80 -15.71 -5.15 2.01
CA SER A 80 -17.02 -5.11 1.37
C SER A 80 -17.34 -3.79 0.65
N GLU A 81 -16.67 -2.68 0.97
CA GLU A 81 -17.02 -1.34 0.44
C GLU A 81 -16.21 -0.87 -0.77
N VAL A 82 -15.15 -1.57 -1.18
CA VAL A 82 -14.36 -1.17 -2.37
C VAL A 82 -15.08 -1.57 -3.65
N LYS A 83 -16.05 -0.76 -4.06
CA LYS A 83 -16.62 -0.81 -5.40
C LYS A 83 -15.67 -0.06 -6.33
N ILE A 84 -14.85 -0.81 -7.08
CA ILE A 84 -14.20 -0.25 -8.27
C ILE A 84 -15.34 0.09 -9.22
N GLU A 85 -15.67 1.39 -9.33
CA GLU A 85 -16.70 1.87 -10.25
C GLU A 85 -16.47 1.24 -11.63
N GLU A 86 -17.56 0.74 -12.23
CA GLU A 86 -17.56 0.19 -13.58
C GLU A 86 -17.17 1.29 -14.56
N THR A 87 -15.87 1.55 -14.69
CA THR A 87 -15.35 2.46 -15.70
C THR A 87 -15.89 1.97 -17.04
N PRO A 88 -16.60 2.85 -17.78
CA PRO A 88 -17.31 2.46 -18.97
C PRO A 88 -16.32 1.76 -19.88
N ILE A 89 -16.75 0.63 -20.43
CA ILE A 89 -16.00 -0.13 -21.42
C ILE A 89 -15.76 0.83 -22.57
N VAL A 90 -14.60 1.50 -22.54
CA VAL A 90 -14.17 2.47 -23.56
C VAL A 90 -14.45 1.81 -24.90
N GLU A 91 -15.28 2.45 -25.71
CA GLU A 91 -15.58 1.96 -27.05
C GLU A 91 -14.28 1.56 -27.71
N PHE A 92 -14.11 0.26 -27.97
CA PHE A 92 -12.86 -0.35 -28.42
C PHE A 92 -12.52 0.13 -29.84
N PHE A 93 -12.05 1.37 -29.96
CA PHE A 93 -11.22 1.78 -31.06
C PHE A 93 -9.93 0.98 -30.99
N ASP A 94 -9.44 0.57 -32.16
CA ASP A 94 -8.22 -0.21 -32.36
C ASP A 94 -6.97 0.65 -32.08
N VAL A 95 -7.01 1.46 -31.02
CA VAL A 95 -5.86 2.21 -30.51
C VAL A 95 -4.91 1.18 -29.90
N GLY A 96 -3.78 1.00 -30.56
CA GLY A 96 -2.76 0.01 -30.25
C GLY A 96 -2.30 0.09 -28.78
N ASP A 97 -1.95 -1.07 -28.23
CA ASP A 97 -1.16 -1.43 -27.03
C ASP A 97 -0.97 -0.50 -25.81
N GLY A 98 -1.54 0.71 -25.74
CA GLY A 98 -1.33 1.72 -24.70
C GLY A 98 -1.99 1.45 -23.35
N TYR A 99 -2.57 0.25 -23.15
CA TYR A 99 -3.07 -0.16 -21.84
C TYR A 99 -1.95 -0.61 -20.89
N ARG A 100 -0.78 -1.01 -21.44
CA ARG A 100 0.39 -1.36 -20.63
C ARG A 100 0.94 -0.14 -19.87
N ASP A 101 0.78 1.05 -20.45
CA ASP A 101 1.28 2.30 -19.88
C ASP A 101 0.37 2.82 -18.76
N GLN A 102 -0.95 2.67 -18.88
CA GLN A 102 -1.88 3.03 -17.79
C GLN A 102 -1.74 2.12 -16.56
N GLU A 103 -1.44 0.83 -16.77
CA GLU A 103 -1.13 -0.12 -15.70
C GLU A 103 0.18 0.25 -14.99
N SER A 104 1.21 0.63 -15.76
CA SER A 104 2.46 1.16 -15.19
C SER A 104 2.23 2.41 -14.34
N ILE A 105 1.36 3.32 -14.78
CA ILE A 105 1.06 4.56 -14.06
C ILE A 105 0.31 4.27 -12.75
N LEU A 106 -0.67 3.37 -12.75
CA LEU A 106 -1.41 3.02 -11.53
C LEU A 106 -0.54 2.27 -10.51
N VAL A 107 0.31 1.35 -10.98
CA VAL A 107 1.26 0.63 -10.11
C VAL A 107 2.30 1.59 -9.54
N GLN A 108 2.85 2.50 -10.35
CA GLN A 108 3.76 3.55 -9.87
C GLN A 108 3.10 4.44 -8.82
N LYS A 109 1.87 4.91 -9.06
CA LYS A 109 1.12 5.72 -8.10
C LYS A 109 0.87 4.97 -6.79
N LEU A 110 0.59 3.67 -6.87
CA LEU A 110 0.40 2.84 -5.68
C LEU A 110 1.70 2.69 -4.90
N ASP A 111 2.82 2.39 -5.58
CA ASP A 111 4.14 2.29 -4.96
C ASP A 111 4.58 3.63 -4.34
N GLU A 112 4.32 4.76 -5.01
CA GLU A 112 4.57 6.11 -4.49
C GLU A 112 3.78 6.37 -3.21
N TYR A 113 2.49 6.02 -3.18
CA TYR A 113 1.64 6.15 -2.00
C TYR A 113 2.16 5.30 -0.84
N THR A 114 2.50 4.02 -1.09
CA THR A 114 3.04 3.13 -0.05
C THR A 114 4.37 3.64 0.50
N GLN A 115 5.26 4.13 -0.38
CA GLN A 115 6.53 4.72 0.03
C GLN A 115 6.34 5.99 0.84
N GLN A 116 5.40 6.85 0.46
CA GLN A 116 5.09 8.06 1.20
C GLN A 116 4.56 7.74 2.60
N HIS A 117 3.58 6.84 2.69
CA HIS A 117 3.02 6.42 3.97
C HIS A 117 4.10 5.79 4.89
N GLN A 118 4.99 4.98 4.33
CA GLN A 118 6.10 4.40 5.08
C GLN A 118 7.09 5.47 5.59
N ARG A 119 7.34 6.54 4.82
CA ARG A 119 8.16 7.68 5.25
C ARG A 119 7.49 8.44 6.39
N GLU A 120 6.18 8.67 6.32
CA GLU A 120 5.40 9.32 7.36
C GLU A 120 5.46 8.53 8.69
N LEU A 121 5.25 7.21 8.64
CA LEU A 121 5.40 6.33 9.80
C LEU A 121 6.80 6.40 10.42
N ASN A 122 7.84 6.40 9.58
CA ASN A 122 9.22 6.51 10.04
C ASN A 122 9.51 7.89 10.66
N ALA A 123 8.94 8.96 10.12
CA ALA A 123 9.07 10.30 10.68
C ALA A 123 8.40 10.41 12.05
N ILE A 124 7.19 9.83 12.21
CA ILE A 124 6.50 9.77 13.50
C ILE A 124 7.34 9.01 14.53
N ARG A 125 7.88 7.83 14.17
CA ARG A 125 8.75 7.04 15.04
C ARG A 125 9.99 7.83 15.49
N LEU A 126 10.62 8.57 14.57
CA LEU A 126 11.78 9.39 14.87
C LEU A 126 11.43 10.53 15.84
N ASN A 127 10.29 11.19 15.67
CA ASN A 127 9.85 12.27 16.55
C ASN A 127 9.54 11.76 17.95
N VAL A 128 8.84 10.62 18.08
CA VAL A 128 8.59 9.98 19.37
C VAL A 128 9.90 9.62 20.07
N ALA A 129 10.88 9.08 19.35
CA ALA A 129 12.19 8.78 19.91
C ALA A 129 12.93 10.04 20.38
N LYS A 130 12.88 11.13 19.59
CA LYS A 130 13.47 12.43 19.97
C LYS A 130 12.82 13.03 21.21
N GLU A 131 11.50 12.98 21.31
CA GLU A 131 10.77 13.43 22.49
C GLU A 131 11.13 12.62 23.74
N GLY A 132 11.25 11.29 23.60
CA GLY A 132 11.73 10.43 24.69
C GLY A 132 13.13 10.81 25.16
N LEU A 133 14.04 11.10 24.23
CA LEU A 133 15.42 11.48 24.53
C LEU A 133 15.50 12.86 25.19
N LEU A 134 14.66 13.82 24.76
CA LEU A 134 14.54 15.13 25.41
C LEU A 134 14.02 15.01 26.84
N LYS A 135 13.00 14.17 27.08
CA LYS A 135 12.49 13.90 28.44
C LYS A 135 13.58 13.29 29.33
N ALA A 136 14.30 12.28 28.84
CA ALA A 136 15.41 11.67 29.59
C ALA A 136 16.54 12.68 29.90
N LYS A 137 16.83 13.59 28.97
CA LYS A 137 17.82 14.65 29.20
C LYS A 137 17.34 15.65 30.26
N ALA A 138 16.07 16.05 30.23
CA ALA A 138 15.49 16.93 31.25
C ALA A 138 15.50 16.28 32.65
N GLU A 139 15.22 14.98 32.73
CA GLU A 139 15.29 14.22 34.00
C GLU A 139 16.71 14.15 34.55
N THR A 140 17.71 13.93 33.71
CA THR A 140 19.11 13.90 34.14
C THR A 140 19.62 15.28 34.55
N GLU A 141 19.25 16.36 33.85
CA GLU A 141 19.56 17.73 34.25
C GLU A 141 18.91 18.11 35.58
N LYS A 142 17.65 17.71 35.80
CA LYS A 142 16.97 17.91 37.08
C LYS A 142 17.67 17.17 38.22
N ALA A 143 18.03 15.91 38.01
CA ALA A 143 18.77 15.11 39.00
C ALA A 143 20.14 15.73 39.33
N GLN A 144 20.85 16.26 38.32
CA GLN A 144 22.12 16.97 38.54
C GLN A 144 21.95 18.27 39.31
N ALA A 145 20.87 19.03 39.06
CA ALA A 145 20.57 20.25 39.80
C ALA A 145 20.25 19.97 41.28
N GLU A 146 19.48 18.92 41.56
CA GLU A 146 19.20 18.47 42.94
C GLU A 146 20.48 18.00 43.65
N ALA A 147 21.34 17.25 42.98
CA ALA A 147 22.63 16.83 43.53
C ALA A 147 23.54 18.02 43.87
N ARG A 148 23.59 19.05 43.00
CA ARG A 148 24.36 20.28 43.26
C ARG A 148 23.80 21.06 44.44
N LYS A 149 22.48 21.13 44.58
CA LYS A 149 21.83 21.79 45.71
C LYS A 149 22.16 21.07 47.03
N ALA A 150 22.08 19.74 47.05
CA ALA A 150 22.44 18.94 48.22
C ALA A 150 23.90 19.13 48.64
N ALA A 151 24.84 19.14 47.67
CA ALA A 151 26.25 19.40 47.94
C ALA A 151 26.50 20.80 48.54
N ALA A 152 25.82 21.83 48.02
CA ALA A 152 25.92 23.19 48.56
C ALA A 152 25.35 23.30 49.99
N GLU A 153 24.28 22.58 50.30
CA GLU A 153 23.71 22.52 51.64
C GLU A 153 24.66 21.82 52.63
N GLU A 154 25.33 20.76 52.19
CA GLU A 154 26.35 20.05 52.98
C GLU A 154 27.57 20.96 53.27
N GLU A 155 28.10 21.65 52.27
CA GLU A 155 29.20 22.61 52.46
C GLU A 155 28.80 23.74 53.43
N LEU A 156 27.57 24.26 53.32
CA LEU A 156 27.06 25.27 54.23
C LEU A 156 26.95 24.74 55.67
N ALA A 157 26.54 23.48 55.86
CA ALA A 157 26.49 22.85 57.18
C ALA A 157 27.89 22.69 57.79
N VAL A 158 28.89 22.29 57.00
CA VAL A 158 30.29 22.21 57.43
C VAL A 158 30.82 23.58 57.84
N LEU A 159 30.57 24.63 57.05
CA LEU A 159 30.97 26.00 57.39
C LEU A 159 30.31 26.51 58.67
N LYS A 160 29.02 26.23 58.86
CA LYS A 160 28.30 26.58 60.10
C LYS A 160 28.91 25.89 61.32
N LEU A 161 29.23 24.60 61.21
CA LEU A 161 29.89 23.84 62.28
C LEU A 161 31.30 24.38 62.59
N LYS A 162 32.07 24.73 61.56
CA LYS A 162 33.41 25.30 61.73
C LYS A 162 33.34 26.65 62.45
N LYS A 163 32.43 27.53 62.03
CA LYS A 163 32.19 28.83 62.68
C LYS A 163 31.75 28.67 64.14
N PHE A 164 30.91 27.67 64.44
CA PHE A 164 30.49 27.37 65.81
C PHE A 164 31.66 26.94 66.70
N LYS A 165 32.54 26.07 66.20
CA LYS A 165 33.76 25.66 66.92
C LYS A 165 34.74 26.81 67.15
N GLU A 166 34.87 27.73 66.19
CA GLU A 166 35.72 28.92 66.33
C GLU A 166 35.17 29.88 67.40
N THR A 167 33.84 30.00 67.54
CA THR A 167 33.22 30.81 68.60
C THR A 167 33.32 30.20 70.00
N GLU A 168 33.30 28.87 70.14
CA GLU A 168 33.47 28.21 71.45
C GLU A 168 34.92 28.19 71.95
N PHE A 169 35.92 28.28 71.07
CA PHE A 169 37.34 28.32 71.45
C PHE A 169 37.88 29.74 71.76
N SER A 170 37.04 30.78 71.63
CA SER A 170 37.39 32.19 71.90
C SER A 170 36.61 32.81 73.09
N SER A 171 35.88 31.99 73.87
CA SER A 171 35.36 32.34 75.21
C SER A 171 36.12 31.59 76.28
#